data_AF-A0A832WSX4-F1
#
_entry.id   AF-A0A832WSX4-F1
#
_cell.length_a   1.000
_cell.length_b   1.000
_cell.length_c   1.000
_cell.angle_alpha   90.00
_cell.angle_beta   90.00
_cell.angle_gamma   90.00
#
_symmetry.space_group_name_H-M   'P 1'
#
loop_
_entity.id
_entity.type
_entity.pdbx_description
1 polymer ?
#
loop_
_entity_poly.entity_id
_entity_poly.type
_entity_poly.pdbx_seq_one_letter_code
_entity_poly.pdbx_strand_id
1 'polypeptide(L)' 'MDKKIQQAVLKEIKPTDKKLLKTVDAALKKLNDLLKKAKIDAVAVVGGSIAKDTYLKGDHDCDVFVKF' A
#
# COMPACT_ATOMS: atom_id res chain seq x y z
N MET A 1 -9.03 -13.84 -27.09
CA MET A 1 -9.15 -12.53 -26.41
C MET A 1 -8.19 -11.56 -27.09
N ASP A 2 -8.62 -10.36 -27.47
CA ASP A 2 -7.80 -9.44 -28.25
C ASP A 2 -6.70 -8.79 -27.39
N LYS A 3 -5.43 -8.98 -27.79
CA LYS A 3 -4.26 -8.42 -27.10
C LYS A 3 -4.27 -6.89 -27.05
N LYS A 4 -4.84 -6.21 -28.04
CA LYS A 4 -4.90 -4.74 -28.07
C LYS A 4 -5.83 -4.20 -26.99
N ILE A 5 -6.97 -4.85 -26.78
CA ILE A 5 -7.92 -4.49 -25.72
C ILE A 5 -7.27 -4.66 -24.35
N GLN A 6 -6.59 -5.79 -24.11
CA GLN A 6 -5.90 -6.02 -22.84
C GLN A 6 -4.84 -4.96 -22.54
N GLN A 7 -4.05 -4.57 -23.54
CA GLN A 7 -3.03 -3.52 -23.38
C GLN A 7 -3.63 -2.14 -23.07
N ALA A 8 -4.78 -1.81 -23.67
CA ALA A 8 -5.48 -0.55 -23.39
C ALA A 8 -5.96 -0.53 -21.93
N VAL A 9 -6.67 -1.59 -21.50
CA VAL A 9 -7.20 -1.71 -20.14
C VAL A 9 -6.08 -1.69 -19.09
N LEU A 10 -4.96 -2.39 -19.34
CA LEU A 10 -3.83 -2.39 -18.41
C LEU A 10 -3.23 -0.99 -18.16
N LYS A 11 -3.31 -0.07 -19.13
CA LYS A 11 -2.84 1.32 -18.92
C LYS A 11 -3.77 2.10 -18.00
N GLU A 12 -5.04 1.72 -17.94
CA GLU A 12 -6.05 2.39 -17.14
C GLU A 12 -6.07 1.89 -15.70
N ILE A 13 -5.84 0.60 -15.48
CA ILE A 13 -6.03 -0.01 -14.15
C ILE A 13 -4.74 -0.17 -13.31
N LYS A 14 -3.56 -0.07 -13.93
CA LYS A 14 -2.29 -0.34 -13.22
C LYS A 14 -1.95 0.72 -12.17
N PRO A 15 -1.27 0.33 -11.07
CA PRO A 15 -0.59 1.23 -10.15
C PRO A 15 0.26 2.28 -10.88
N THR A 16 -0.03 3.56 -10.67
CA THR A 16 0.81 4.66 -11.20
C THR A 16 1.14 5.74 -10.18
N ASP A 17 0.47 5.76 -9.02
CA ASP A 17 0.61 6.84 -8.05
C ASP A 17 1.82 6.63 -7.14
N LYS A 18 2.95 7.24 -7.49
CA LYS A 18 4.17 7.21 -6.68
C LYS A 18 4.04 8.02 -5.38
N LYS A 19 3.08 8.94 -5.26
CA LYS A 19 2.86 9.72 -4.03
C LYS A 19 2.15 8.87 -2.98
N LEU A 20 1.29 7.95 -3.40
CA LEU A 20 0.59 7.02 -2.51
C LEU A 20 1.56 6.25 -1.61
N LEU A 21 2.60 5.63 -2.20
CA LEU A 21 3.59 4.86 -1.43
C LEU A 21 4.29 5.72 -0.36
N LYS A 22 4.66 6.96 -0.71
CA LYS A 22 5.26 7.89 0.26
C LYS A 22 4.31 8.26 1.40
N THR A 23 3.02 8.43 1.11
CA THR A 23 2.00 8.70 2.12
C THR A 23 1.83 7.50 3.05
N VAL A 24 1.79 6.29 2.50
CA VAL A 24 1.71 5.04 3.26
C VAL A 24 2.95 4.86 4.15
N ASP A 25 4.15 5.07 3.61
CA ASP A 25 5.41 4.99 4.38
C ASP A 25 5.43 5.98 5.54
N ALA A 26 4.99 7.22 5.31
CA ALA A 26 4.90 8.23 6.36
C ALA A 26 3.89 7.85 7.46
N ALA A 27 2.75 7.30 7.08
CA ALA A 27 1.74 6.82 8.02
C ALA A 27 2.25 5.64 8.85
N LEU A 28 2.88 4.65 8.19
CA LEU A 28 3.47 3.48 8.82
C LEU A 28 4.59 3.87 9.79
N LYS A 29 5.44 4.81 9.40
CA LYS A 29 6.49 5.36 10.28
C LYS A 29 5.88 6.00 11.52
N LYS A 30 4.85 6.83 11.35
CA LYS A 30 4.17 7.49 12.47
C LYS A 30 3.56 6.47 13.43
N LEU A 31 2.91 5.42 12.92
CA LEU A 31 2.33 4.36 13.74
C LEU A 31 3.40 3.59 14.53
N ASN A 32 4.51 3.21 13.90
CA ASN A 32 5.61 2.54 14.59
C ASN A 32 6.29 3.43 15.64
N ASP A 33 6.43 4.74 15.37
CA ASP A 33 6.94 5.70 16.35
C ASP A 33 5.98 5.79 17.57
N LEU A 34 4.66 5.68 17.37
CA LEU A 34 3.67 5.64 18.45
C LEU A 34 3.75 4.34 19.27
N LEU A 35 3.85 3.18 18.63
CA LEU A 35 4.04 1.88 19.31
C LEU A 35 5.29 1.91 20.21
N LYS A 36 6.40 2.41 19.66
CA LYS A 36 7.66 2.57 20.40
C LYS A 36 7.52 3.51 21.59
N LYS A 37 6.87 4.67 21.42
CA LYS A 37 6.61 5.62 22.52
C LYS A 37 5.74 5.01 23.62
N ALA A 38 4.76 4.19 23.24
CA ALA A 38 3.90 3.48 24.16
C ALA A 38 4.58 2.27 24.83
N LYS A 39 5.83 1.94 24.47
CA LYS A 39 6.56 0.74 24.94
C LYS A 39 5.79 -0.56 24.69
N ILE A 40 5.02 -0.60 23.62
CA ILE A 40 4.36 -1.82 23.15
C ILE A 40 5.38 -2.58 22.30
N ASP A 41 5.68 -3.82 22.67
CA ASP A 41 6.53 -4.72 21.87
C ASP A 41 5.74 -5.20 20.65
N ALA A 42 5.70 -4.35 19.64
CA ALA A 42 5.00 -4.61 18.40
C ALA A 42 5.58 -3.80 17.25
N VAL A 43 5.42 -4.31 16.03
CA VAL A 43 5.79 -3.62 14.79
C VAL A 43 4.61 -3.64 13.82
N ALA A 44 4.22 -2.45 13.36
CA ALA A 44 3.25 -2.30 12.29
C ALA A 44 3.93 -2.46 10.93
N VAL A 45 3.34 -3.26 10.05
CA VAL A 45 3.78 -3.46 8.66
C VAL A 45 2.62 -3.27 7.69
N VAL A 46 2.93 -2.82 6.48
CA VAL A 46 1.94 -2.74 5.38
C VAL A 46 1.75 -4.13 4.80
N GLY A 47 0.49 -4.50 4.55
CA GLY A 47 0.12 -5.71 3.83
C GLY A 47 -0.71 -5.39 2.60
N GLY A 48 -1.56 -6.34 2.20
CA GLY A 48 -2.56 -6.07 1.19
C GLY A 48 -2.04 -5.83 -0.22
N SER A 49 -2.87 -5.13 -0.99
CA SER A 49 -2.63 -4.78 -2.40
C SER A 49 -1.48 -3.79 -2.56
N ILE A 50 -1.32 -2.85 -1.61
CA ILE A 50 -0.21 -1.88 -1.54
C ILE A 50 1.12 -2.62 -1.37
N ALA A 51 1.24 -3.54 -0.39
CA ALA A 51 2.50 -4.25 -0.16
C ALA A 51 2.96 -5.09 -1.35
N LYS A 52 2.03 -5.47 -2.22
CA LYS A 52 2.27 -6.32 -3.40
C LYS A 52 2.35 -5.53 -4.71
N ASP A 53 2.15 -4.21 -4.69
CA ASP A 53 2.03 -3.37 -5.89
C ASP A 53 0.97 -3.90 -6.88
N THR A 54 -0.20 -4.27 -6.34
CA THR A 54 -1.32 -4.89 -7.10
C THR A 54 -2.63 -4.14 -6.94
N TYR A 55 -2.62 -2.94 -6.35
CA TYR A 55 -3.80 -2.10 -6.20
C TYR A 55 -4.29 -1.56 -7.54
N LEU A 56 -5.57 -1.17 -7.61
CA LEU A 56 -6.12 -0.58 -8.82
C LEU A 56 -5.85 0.93 -8.84
N LYS A 57 -5.62 1.47 -10.03
CA LYS A 57 -5.42 2.91 -10.20
C LYS A 57 -6.64 3.68 -9.71
N GLY A 58 -6.42 4.62 -8.79
CA GLY A 58 -7.49 5.46 -8.24
C GLY A 58 -8.40 4.75 -7.24
N ASP A 59 -8.20 3.45 -7.00
CA ASP A 59 -8.97 2.65 -6.06
C ASP A 59 -8.00 1.82 -5.21
N HIS A 60 -7.63 2.40 -4.08
CA HIS A 60 -6.62 1.86 -3.18
C HIS A 60 -7.01 2.08 -1.73
N ASP A 61 -6.65 1.12 -0.91
CA ASP A 61 -6.71 1.12 0.54
C ASP A 61 -5.34 0.77 1.12
N CYS A 62 -5.18 0.87 2.44
CA CYS A 62 -3.93 0.51 3.09
C CYS A 62 -4.20 -0.49 4.23
N ASP A 63 -3.89 -1.75 3.98
CA ASP A 63 -3.91 -2.78 5.01
C ASP A 63 -2.69 -2.67 5.93
N VAL A 64 -2.92 -2.59 7.23
CA VAL A 64 -1.87 -2.52 8.24
C VAL A 64 -2.00 -3.70 9.21
N PHE A 65 -0.91 -4.44 9.37
CA PHE A 65 -0.82 -5.57 10.30
C PHE A 65 0.12 -5.21 11.44
N VAL A 66 -0.30 -5.43 12.69
CA VAL A 66 0.54 -5.24 13.87
C VAL A 66 1.02 -6.61 14.34
N LYS A 67 2.33 -6.83 14.30
CA LYS A 67 2.98 -8.04 14.79
C LYS A 67 3.40 -7.80 16.23
N PHE A 68 3.04 -8.72 17.12
CA PHE A 68 3.45 -8.77 18.52
C PHE A 68 4.47 -9.90 18.72
#